data_AF-A0A6L4YMA0-F1
#
_entry.id   AF-A0A6L4YMA0-F1
#
_cell.length_a   1.000
_cell.length_b   1.000
_cell.length_c   1.000
_cell.angle_alpha   90.00
_cell.angle_beta   90.00
_cell.angle_gamma   90.00
#
_symmetry.space_group_name_H-M   'P 1'
#
loop_
_entity.id
_entity.type
_entity.pdbx_description
1 polymer ?
#
loop_
_entity_poly.entity_id
_entity_poly.type
_entity_poly.pdbx_seq_one_letter_code
_entity_poly.pdbx_strand_id
1 'polypeptide(L)'
;MAAIAPSEPYSIFIRKIGWSVGLEDTFSRVRDLVQLYVADKEISPASWDRLVRDEKNGWGLQTNNIADFFNALQLIKVQKREVHVLPCLDALALAYLDIENDQQFSDALKFILGSQLILADGDIFLNFLAGQFAREKVEPLLRGMILEKRARLLNVVRAPQLSERVIRSISIDVQHTNMGGAAVGKSLSETKRTTPLASRTAPLSSRLDPQKVEISDDYFRKVTGRRRDWARSLGLIDNDLALTKVGTTLLSCFRRAMGCSDDGPITCWPLSLDLERLHLLPEKLSIPRISLWDHICTVREGLKFDAAGTTEAGSATQEVFTQFESMYASYRRLCPKRDLLRREIPIGVFFHAVVACYIAKCRPLPDLRSTMEALGSDSSGSIIYRNSKNFEATISLRA
;
A
#
# COMPACT_ATOMS: atom_id res chain seq x y z
N MET A 1 -27.35 -6.41 14.25
CA MET A 1 -26.05 -6.94 14.72
C MET A 1 -25.14 -7.07 13.51
N ALA A 2 -24.19 -6.15 13.35
CA ALA A 2 -23.20 -6.23 12.28
C ALA A 2 -22.17 -7.29 12.68
N ALA A 3 -22.12 -8.40 11.94
CA ALA A 3 -21.01 -9.32 12.04
C ALA A 3 -19.78 -8.58 11.49
N ILE A 4 -19.00 -7.96 12.38
CA ILE A 4 -17.62 -7.59 12.07
C ILE A 4 -16.92 -8.93 11.89
N ALA A 5 -16.83 -9.41 10.65
CA ALA A 5 -15.93 -10.51 10.33
C ALA A 5 -14.53 -10.00 10.74
N PRO A 6 -13.88 -10.60 11.76
CA PRO A 6 -12.51 -10.24 12.05
C PRO A 6 -11.71 -10.47 10.77
N SER A 7 -11.01 -9.44 10.31
CA SER A 7 -10.08 -9.56 9.18
C SER A 7 -9.23 -10.80 9.38
N GLU A 8 -9.20 -11.72 8.42
CA GLU A 8 -8.41 -12.94 8.56
C GLU A 8 -6.96 -12.55 8.87
N PRO A 9 -6.40 -12.92 10.04
CA PRO A 9 -5.12 -12.37 10.50
C PRO A 9 -3.97 -12.70 9.55
N TYR A 10 -4.08 -13.78 8.78
CA TYR A 10 -3.07 -14.20 7.82
C TYR A 10 -3.21 -13.58 6.43
N SER A 11 -4.27 -12.80 6.16
CA SER A 11 -4.45 -12.09 4.89
C SER A 11 -3.32 -11.09 4.62
N ILE A 12 -2.67 -10.57 5.67
CA ILE A 12 -1.53 -9.65 5.54
C ILE A 12 -0.32 -10.26 4.85
N PHE A 13 -0.21 -11.59 4.84
CA PHE A 13 0.85 -12.33 4.17
C PHE A 13 0.62 -12.47 2.67
N ILE A 14 -0.52 -12.04 2.11
CA ILE A 14 -0.64 -11.87 0.66
C ILE A 14 -1.23 -10.51 0.36
N ARG A 15 -0.36 -9.59 -0.05
CA ARG A 15 -0.74 -8.22 -0.37
C ARG A 15 -1.24 -8.21 -1.81
N LYS A 16 -2.56 -8.18 -1.96
CA LYS A 16 -3.24 -8.11 -3.25
C LYS A 16 -4.32 -7.04 -3.23
N ILE A 17 -4.23 -6.13 -4.18
CA ILE A 17 -5.33 -5.26 -4.57
C ILE A 17 -6.20 -6.03 -5.56
N GLY A 18 -7.51 -6.04 -5.29
CA GLY A 18 -8.50 -6.61 -6.19
C GLY A 18 -8.55 -5.89 -7.55
N TRP A 19 -9.57 -6.19 -8.34
CA TRP A 19 -9.75 -5.56 -9.65
C TRP A 19 -11.06 -4.75 -9.64
N SER A 20 -10.96 -3.43 -9.79
CA SER A 20 -12.11 -2.50 -9.89
C SER A 20 -12.08 -1.71 -11.21
N VAL A 21 -13.23 -1.25 -11.70
CA VAL A 21 -13.31 -0.32 -12.84
C VAL A 21 -12.72 1.04 -12.41
N GLY A 22 -11.98 1.71 -13.30
CA GLY A 22 -11.39 3.02 -13.01
C GLY A 22 -10.03 2.96 -12.34
N LEU A 23 -9.21 1.95 -12.69
CA LEU A 23 -7.82 1.85 -12.23
C LEU A 23 -6.82 2.30 -13.31
N GLU A 24 -7.31 2.55 -14.52
CA GLU A 24 -6.66 3.34 -15.55
C GLU A 24 -6.47 4.78 -15.04
N ASP A 25 -5.40 5.48 -15.41
CA ASP A 25 -5.12 6.88 -15.00
C ASP A 25 -5.08 7.13 -13.48
N THR A 26 -4.76 6.08 -12.70
CA THR A 26 -4.71 6.13 -11.23
C THR A 26 -3.97 7.37 -10.70
N PHE A 27 -2.82 7.71 -11.27
CA PHE A 27 -1.98 8.81 -10.80
C PHE A 27 -2.65 10.17 -10.99
N SER A 28 -3.28 10.38 -12.15
CA SER A 28 -4.05 11.62 -12.40
C SER A 28 -5.20 11.74 -11.41
N ARG A 29 -5.96 10.65 -11.20
CA ARG A 29 -7.10 10.66 -10.27
C ARG A 29 -6.68 10.92 -8.82
N VAL A 30 -5.54 10.37 -8.40
CA VAL A 30 -5.01 10.68 -7.08
C VAL A 30 -4.60 12.15 -6.99
N ARG A 31 -3.97 12.72 -8.03
CA ARG A 31 -3.66 14.15 -8.05
C ARG A 31 -4.92 15.02 -7.90
N ASP A 32 -5.99 14.70 -8.64
CA ASP A 32 -7.27 15.43 -8.52
C ASP A 32 -7.83 15.34 -7.10
N LEU A 33 -7.75 14.16 -6.47
CA LEU A 33 -8.19 13.95 -5.09
C LEU A 33 -7.36 14.76 -4.09
N VAL A 34 -6.05 14.85 -4.28
CA VAL A 34 -5.15 15.67 -3.44
C VAL A 34 -5.52 17.14 -3.57
N GLN A 35 -5.71 17.62 -4.79
CA GLN A 35 -6.10 19.01 -5.05
C GLN A 35 -7.44 19.34 -4.40
N LEU A 36 -8.42 18.46 -4.55
CA LEU A 36 -9.72 18.60 -3.88
C LEU A 36 -9.55 18.68 -2.35
N TYR A 37 -8.78 17.77 -1.77
CA TYR A 37 -8.60 17.75 -0.32
C TYR A 37 -7.85 18.98 0.21
N VAL A 38 -6.84 19.45 -0.50
CA VAL A 38 -6.09 20.66 -0.11
C VAL A 38 -6.96 21.92 -0.23
N ALA A 39 -7.74 22.03 -1.31
CA ALA A 39 -8.61 23.18 -1.56
C ALA A 39 -9.75 23.28 -0.54
N ASP A 40 -10.50 22.19 -0.37
CA ASP A 40 -11.70 22.17 0.49
C ASP A 40 -11.35 21.92 1.96
N LYS A 41 -10.12 21.46 2.25
CA LYS A 41 -9.62 21.01 3.58
C LYS A 41 -10.42 19.84 4.17
N GLU A 42 -11.42 19.34 3.45
CA GLU A 42 -12.20 18.15 3.75
C GLU A 42 -12.75 17.57 2.44
N ILE A 43 -13.11 16.29 2.44
CA ILE A 43 -13.80 15.69 1.30
C ILE A 43 -15.24 15.41 1.72
N SER A 44 -16.16 16.24 1.25
CA SER A 44 -17.58 15.99 1.45
C SER A 44 -18.07 14.84 0.56
N PRO A 45 -19.15 14.13 0.93
CA PRO A 45 -19.75 13.11 0.07
C PRO A 45 -20.18 13.66 -1.29
N ALA A 46 -20.67 14.91 -1.33
CA ALA A 46 -21.06 15.58 -2.56
C ALA A 46 -19.85 15.92 -3.45
N SER A 47 -18.75 16.39 -2.85
CA SER A 47 -17.50 16.66 -3.57
C SER A 47 -16.92 15.36 -4.15
N TRP A 48 -16.95 14.27 -3.37
CA TRP A 48 -16.54 12.94 -3.84
C TRP A 48 -17.43 12.43 -4.97
N ASP A 49 -18.76 12.48 -4.82
CA ASP A 49 -19.69 12.02 -5.85
C ASP A 49 -19.53 12.84 -7.14
N ARG A 50 -19.29 14.15 -7.04
CA ARG A 50 -18.98 15.00 -8.20
C ARG A 50 -17.67 14.56 -8.87
N LEU A 51 -16.60 14.39 -8.10
CA LEU A 51 -15.30 13.97 -8.62
C LEU A 51 -15.39 12.62 -9.35
N VAL A 52 -16.16 11.67 -8.81
CA VAL A 52 -16.27 10.32 -9.39
C VAL A 52 -17.23 10.27 -10.59
N ARG A 53 -18.40 10.90 -10.49
CA ARG A 53 -19.53 10.64 -11.41
C ARG A 53 -19.76 11.72 -12.46
N ASP A 54 -19.29 12.94 -12.25
CA ASP A 54 -19.47 14.01 -13.24
C ASP A 54 -18.65 13.67 -14.51
N GLU A 55 -19.30 13.63 -15.67
CA GLU A 55 -18.64 13.35 -16.95
C GLU A 55 -17.89 14.56 -17.51
N LYS A 56 -18.27 15.78 -17.10
CA LYS A 56 -17.67 17.01 -17.63
C LYS A 56 -16.51 17.49 -16.79
N ASN A 57 -16.65 17.44 -15.47
CA ASN A 57 -15.67 17.97 -14.52
C ASN A 57 -15.13 16.93 -13.54
N GLY A 58 -15.50 15.65 -13.72
CA GLY A 58 -15.04 14.53 -12.91
C GLY A 58 -14.54 13.39 -13.78
N TRP A 59 -14.49 12.19 -13.23
CA TRP A 59 -13.95 11.01 -13.92
C TRP A 59 -14.98 10.22 -14.75
N GLY A 60 -16.25 10.61 -14.73
CA GLY A 60 -17.33 9.92 -15.46
C GLY A 60 -17.50 8.44 -15.10
N LEU A 61 -17.11 8.02 -13.90
CA LEU A 61 -17.17 6.62 -13.48
C LEU A 61 -18.59 6.23 -13.07
N GLN A 62 -19.07 5.14 -13.66
CA GLN A 62 -20.42 4.60 -13.40
C GLN A 62 -20.53 3.92 -12.02
N THR A 63 -19.41 3.42 -11.48
CA THR A 63 -19.35 2.69 -10.20
C THR A 63 -18.41 3.37 -9.22
N ASN A 64 -18.68 3.23 -7.92
CA ASN A 64 -17.84 3.78 -6.85
C ASN A 64 -16.72 2.82 -6.41
N ASN A 65 -16.41 1.80 -7.22
CA ASN A 65 -15.45 0.75 -6.87
C ASN A 65 -14.00 1.28 -6.75
N ILE A 66 -13.74 2.48 -7.26
CA ILE A 66 -12.47 3.20 -7.07
C ILE A 66 -12.23 3.56 -5.60
N ALA A 67 -13.29 3.74 -4.79
CA ALA A 67 -13.15 4.01 -3.36
C ALA A 67 -12.48 2.85 -2.62
N ASP A 68 -12.76 1.60 -2.99
CA ASP A 68 -12.14 0.42 -2.38
C ASP A 68 -10.64 0.35 -2.71
N PHE A 69 -10.27 0.73 -3.93
CA PHE A 69 -8.88 0.85 -4.34
C PHE A 69 -8.16 1.97 -3.60
N PHE A 70 -8.77 3.14 -3.49
CA PHE A 70 -8.21 4.26 -2.73
C PHE A 70 -8.07 3.93 -1.25
N ASN A 71 -8.98 3.14 -0.69
CA ASN A 71 -8.85 2.62 0.67
C ASN A 71 -7.66 1.64 0.80
N ALA A 72 -7.43 0.78 -0.19
CA ALA A 72 -6.28 -0.11 -0.20
C ALA A 72 -4.95 0.66 -0.22
N LEU A 73 -4.90 1.80 -0.93
CA LEU A 73 -3.75 2.71 -0.96
C LEU A 73 -3.70 3.70 0.21
N GLN A 74 -4.56 3.54 1.23
CA GLN A 74 -4.62 4.44 2.38
C GLN A 74 -4.87 5.91 2.01
N LEU A 75 -5.66 6.18 0.96
CA LEU A 75 -6.04 7.54 0.54
C LEU A 75 -7.32 8.01 1.21
N ILE A 76 -8.42 7.28 1.00
CA ILE A 76 -9.72 7.57 1.60
C ILE A 76 -10.47 6.30 1.96
N LYS A 77 -11.40 6.41 2.91
CA LYS A 77 -12.39 5.38 3.21
C LYS A 77 -13.79 5.98 3.18
N VAL A 78 -14.64 5.45 2.30
CA VAL A 78 -16.05 5.86 2.22
C VAL A 78 -16.87 4.92 3.12
N GLN A 79 -17.45 5.45 4.20
CA GLN A 79 -18.26 4.68 5.14
C GLN A 79 -19.52 5.43 5.55
N LYS A 80 -20.69 4.81 5.42
CA LYS A 80 -21.98 5.36 5.87
C LYS A 80 -22.25 6.81 5.41
N ARG A 81 -21.92 7.14 4.15
CA ARG A 81 -22.01 8.50 3.57
C ARG A 81 -21.04 9.51 4.17
N GLU A 82 -19.93 9.08 4.75
CA GLU A 82 -18.81 9.94 5.11
C GLU A 82 -17.58 9.51 4.31
N VAL A 83 -16.73 10.47 3.95
CA VAL A 83 -15.42 10.22 3.34
C VAL A 83 -14.36 10.55 4.37
N HIS A 84 -13.63 9.54 4.80
CA HIS A 84 -12.54 9.68 5.74
C HIS A 84 -11.21 9.74 5.01
N VAL A 85 -10.44 10.79 5.23
CA VAL A 85 -9.06 10.89 4.78
C VAL A 85 -8.20 9.90 5.56
N LEU A 86 -7.28 9.25 4.85
CA LEU A 86 -6.35 8.25 5.38
C LEU A 86 -4.88 8.73 5.20
N PRO A 87 -3.91 8.07 5.87
CA PRO A 87 -2.53 8.55 5.97
C PRO A 87 -1.80 8.86 4.65
N CYS A 88 -2.01 8.10 3.58
CA CYS A 88 -1.34 8.39 2.30
C CYS A 88 -1.84 9.70 1.69
N LEU A 89 -3.12 10.01 1.79
CA LEU A 89 -3.66 11.26 1.27
C LEU A 89 -3.18 12.45 2.11
N ASP A 90 -3.06 12.29 3.43
CA ASP A 90 -2.42 13.31 4.28
C ASP A 90 -0.95 13.55 3.87
N ALA A 91 -0.18 12.49 3.60
CA ALA A 91 1.23 12.63 3.16
C ALA A 91 1.34 13.35 1.80
N LEU A 92 0.49 13.00 0.85
CA LEU A 92 0.42 13.65 -0.46
C LEU A 92 0.00 15.11 -0.35
N ALA A 93 -0.99 15.44 0.49
CA ALA A 93 -1.44 16.80 0.70
C ALA A 93 -0.36 17.68 1.34
N LEU A 94 0.39 17.15 2.31
CA LEU A 94 1.53 17.85 2.89
C LEU A 94 2.62 18.10 1.86
N ALA A 95 2.98 17.08 1.08
CA ALA A 95 3.95 17.25 -0.01
C ALA A 95 3.46 18.28 -1.06
N TYR A 96 2.17 18.27 -1.40
CA TYR A 96 1.57 19.22 -2.35
C TYR A 96 1.64 20.67 -1.84
N LEU A 97 1.47 20.89 -0.54
CA LEU A 97 1.55 22.23 0.05
C LEU A 97 3.00 22.76 0.13
N ASP A 98 3.99 21.88 0.24
CA ASP A 98 5.40 22.25 0.40
C ASP A 98 6.21 22.24 -0.92
N ILE A 99 5.63 21.71 -2.01
CA ILE A 99 6.26 21.64 -3.34
C ILE A 99 5.58 22.64 -4.29
N GLU A 100 6.35 23.57 -4.82
CA GLU A 100 5.83 24.66 -5.65
C GLU A 100 5.61 24.28 -7.12
N ASN A 101 6.33 23.26 -7.61
CA ASN A 101 6.36 22.89 -9.03
C ASN A 101 5.58 21.61 -9.31
N ASP A 102 4.68 21.66 -10.29
CA ASP A 102 3.86 20.53 -10.75
C ASP A 102 4.66 19.29 -11.16
N GLN A 103 5.79 19.46 -11.83
CA GLN A 103 6.66 18.36 -12.23
C GLN A 103 7.35 17.73 -11.01
N GLN A 104 7.80 18.56 -10.07
CA GLN A 104 8.37 18.08 -8.81
C GLN A 104 7.33 17.33 -7.98
N PHE A 105 6.08 17.82 -7.96
CA PHE A 105 4.97 17.13 -7.32
C PHE A 105 4.65 15.82 -8.03
N SER A 106 4.77 15.74 -9.36
CA SER A 106 4.60 14.48 -10.09
C SER A 106 5.61 13.42 -9.65
N ASP A 107 6.85 13.78 -9.35
CA ASP A 107 7.86 12.82 -8.89
C ASP A 107 7.64 12.42 -7.42
N ALA A 108 7.25 13.38 -6.57
CA ALA A 108 6.75 13.12 -5.22
C ALA A 108 5.55 12.15 -5.21
N LEU A 109 4.58 12.36 -6.10
CA LEU A 109 3.42 11.51 -6.29
C LEU A 109 3.83 10.09 -6.69
N LYS A 110 4.77 9.94 -7.63
CA LYS A 110 5.30 8.63 -8.04
C LYS A 110 5.96 7.89 -6.89
N PHE A 111 6.76 8.58 -6.10
CA PHE A 111 7.39 7.98 -4.94
C PHE A 111 6.35 7.54 -3.90
N ILE A 112 5.46 8.42 -3.45
CA ILE A 112 4.49 8.11 -2.39
C ILE A 112 3.52 7.01 -2.85
N LEU A 113 2.93 7.14 -4.04
CA LEU A 113 2.02 6.12 -4.57
C LEU A 113 2.74 4.82 -4.90
N GLY A 114 3.94 4.86 -5.46
CA GLY A 114 4.75 3.67 -5.70
C GLY A 114 5.01 2.90 -4.40
N SER A 115 5.35 3.62 -3.33
CA SER A 115 5.53 3.04 -2.00
C SER A 115 4.25 2.35 -1.49
N GLN A 116 3.10 3.03 -1.57
CA GLN A 116 1.83 2.45 -1.11
C GLN A 116 1.34 1.30 -2.00
N LEU A 117 1.56 1.37 -3.31
CA LEU A 117 1.25 0.28 -4.24
C LEU A 117 2.04 -0.98 -3.87
N ILE A 118 3.31 -0.86 -3.51
CA ILE A 118 4.11 -2.01 -3.11
C ILE A 118 3.69 -2.52 -1.72
N LEU A 119 3.31 -1.65 -0.79
CA LEU A 119 2.75 -2.09 0.50
C LEU A 119 1.41 -2.82 0.36
N ALA A 120 0.58 -2.44 -0.61
CA ALA A 120 -0.76 -2.98 -0.79
C ALA A 120 -0.84 -4.15 -1.79
N ASP A 121 0.06 -4.19 -2.79
CA ASP A 121 0.04 -5.14 -3.91
C ASP A 121 1.41 -5.72 -4.26
N GLY A 122 2.46 -5.50 -3.45
CA GLY A 122 3.85 -5.82 -3.81
C GLY A 122 4.09 -7.27 -4.26
N ASP A 123 3.41 -8.23 -3.63
CA ASP A 123 3.47 -9.65 -4.03
C ASP A 123 3.00 -9.88 -5.46
N ILE A 124 1.94 -9.20 -5.87
CA ILE A 124 1.39 -9.36 -7.21
C ILE A 124 2.15 -8.46 -8.16
N PHE A 125 2.20 -7.16 -7.88
CA PHE A 125 2.79 -6.14 -8.74
C PHE A 125 4.25 -6.46 -9.12
N LEU A 126 5.12 -6.79 -8.16
CA LEU A 126 6.54 -7.03 -8.45
C LEU A 126 6.77 -8.33 -9.23
N ASN A 127 5.97 -9.38 -8.99
CA ASN A 127 6.06 -10.62 -9.79
C ASN A 127 5.49 -10.43 -11.20
N PHE A 128 4.46 -9.60 -11.37
CA PHE A 128 4.00 -9.18 -12.70
C PHE A 128 5.08 -8.40 -13.44
N LEU A 129 5.75 -7.47 -12.75
CA LEU A 129 6.86 -6.70 -13.32
C LEU A 129 8.05 -7.59 -13.69
N ALA A 130 8.46 -8.50 -12.79
CA ALA A 130 9.55 -9.46 -13.04
C ALA A 130 9.26 -10.40 -14.21
N GLY A 131 8.01 -10.87 -14.33
CA GLY A 131 7.56 -11.67 -15.47
C GLY A 131 7.22 -10.85 -16.73
N GLN A 132 7.51 -9.54 -16.76
CA GLN A 132 7.21 -8.64 -17.89
C GLN A 132 5.75 -8.71 -18.35
N PHE A 133 4.82 -8.95 -17.41
CA PHE A 133 3.39 -9.10 -17.68
C PHE A 133 3.03 -10.25 -18.65
N ALA A 134 3.96 -11.17 -18.90
CA ALA A 134 3.75 -12.36 -19.73
C ALA A 134 3.28 -13.52 -18.84
N ARG A 135 2.08 -14.06 -19.12
CA ARG A 135 1.44 -15.10 -18.28
C ARG A 135 2.38 -16.28 -17.99
N GLU A 136 3.04 -16.79 -19.02
CA GLU A 136 3.96 -17.93 -18.96
C GLU A 136 5.11 -17.71 -17.96
N LYS A 137 5.54 -16.45 -17.77
CA LYS A 137 6.59 -16.06 -16.83
C LYS A 137 6.03 -15.69 -15.46
N VAL A 138 4.88 -15.02 -15.41
CA VAL A 138 4.27 -14.54 -14.15
C VAL A 138 3.67 -15.68 -13.34
N GLU A 139 3.02 -16.66 -13.98
CA GLU A 139 2.32 -17.74 -13.28
C GLU A 139 3.26 -18.60 -12.40
N PRO A 140 4.44 -19.05 -12.89
CA PRO A 140 5.42 -19.73 -12.05
C PRO A 140 5.91 -18.89 -10.86
N LEU A 141 6.12 -17.59 -11.05
CA LEU A 141 6.56 -16.67 -9.99
C LEU A 141 5.50 -16.52 -8.90
N LEU A 142 4.23 -16.31 -9.27
CA LEU A 142 3.14 -16.21 -8.30
C LEU A 142 2.93 -17.52 -7.53
N ARG A 143 3.02 -18.67 -8.22
CA ARG A 143 2.95 -19.99 -7.58
C ARG A 143 4.10 -20.19 -6.60
N GLY A 144 5.33 -19.89 -7.01
CA GLY A 144 6.53 -19.98 -6.17
C GLY A 144 6.43 -19.12 -4.92
N MET A 145 6.00 -17.87 -5.06
CA MET A 145 5.76 -16.95 -3.93
C MET A 145 4.73 -17.52 -2.95
N ILE A 146 3.58 -18.01 -3.43
CA ILE A 146 2.53 -18.58 -2.57
C ILE A 146 3.06 -19.80 -1.81
N LEU A 147 3.77 -20.70 -2.50
CA LEU A 147 4.33 -21.92 -1.90
C LEU A 147 5.38 -21.58 -0.84
N GLU A 148 6.27 -20.63 -1.10
CA GLU A 148 7.27 -20.18 -0.14
C GLU A 148 6.63 -19.62 1.13
N LYS A 149 5.62 -18.74 0.97
CA LYS A 149 4.91 -18.14 2.10
C LYS A 149 4.19 -19.17 2.95
N ARG A 150 3.48 -20.10 2.31
CA ARG A 150 2.82 -21.21 3.00
C ARG A 150 3.83 -22.07 3.74
N ALA A 151 4.94 -22.45 3.10
CA ALA A 151 5.97 -23.29 3.72
C ALA A 151 6.53 -22.66 5.00
N ARG A 152 6.94 -21.37 4.95
CA ARG A 152 7.50 -20.67 6.11
C ARG A 152 6.48 -20.51 7.24
N LEU A 153 5.22 -20.19 6.94
CA LEU A 153 4.19 -20.05 7.97
C LEU A 153 3.75 -21.38 8.57
N LEU A 154 3.63 -22.44 7.76
CA LEU A 154 3.26 -23.78 8.26
C LEU A 154 4.35 -24.39 9.15
N ASN A 155 5.61 -23.98 9.00
CA ASN A 155 6.69 -24.37 9.91
C ASN A 155 6.50 -23.82 11.33
N VAL A 156 5.86 -22.64 11.46
CA VAL A 156 5.62 -21.97 12.75
C VAL A 156 4.21 -22.28 13.28
N VAL A 157 3.22 -22.35 12.41
CA VAL A 157 1.80 -22.55 12.74
C VAL A 157 1.46 -24.03 12.64
N ARG A 158 1.57 -24.74 13.77
CA ARG A 158 1.35 -26.20 13.86
C ARG A 158 -0.10 -26.62 14.09
N ALA A 159 -0.96 -25.72 14.56
CA ALA A 159 -2.36 -26.05 14.85
C ALA A 159 -3.15 -26.27 13.55
N PRO A 160 -3.80 -27.44 13.32
CA PRO A 160 -4.40 -27.78 12.03
C PRO A 160 -5.44 -26.76 11.51
N GLN A 161 -6.24 -26.19 12.41
CA GLN A 161 -7.25 -25.17 12.06
C GLN A 161 -6.60 -23.85 11.62
N LEU A 162 -5.46 -23.49 12.19
CA LEU A 162 -4.71 -22.31 11.80
C LEU A 162 -3.93 -22.55 10.50
N SER A 163 -3.40 -23.76 10.30
CA SER A 163 -2.77 -24.18 9.04
C SER A 163 -3.75 -24.10 7.86
N GLU A 164 -4.99 -24.56 8.04
CA GLU A 164 -6.04 -24.44 7.02
C GLU A 164 -6.36 -22.96 6.71
N ARG A 165 -6.40 -22.10 7.74
CA ARG A 165 -6.58 -20.65 7.56
C ARG A 165 -5.42 -20.04 6.79
N VAL A 166 -4.16 -20.38 7.12
CA VAL A 166 -2.98 -19.92 6.38
C VAL A 166 -3.08 -20.29 4.90
N ILE A 167 -3.43 -21.54 4.58
CA ILE A 167 -3.55 -22.02 3.19
C ILE A 167 -4.65 -21.25 2.43
N ARG A 168 -5.80 -20.99 3.08
CA ARG A 168 -6.89 -20.20 2.48
C ARG A 168 -6.53 -18.74 2.28
N SER A 169 -6.04 -18.07 3.32
CA SER A 169 -5.72 -16.65 3.27
C SER A 169 -4.58 -16.36 2.30
N ILE A 170 -3.59 -17.25 2.16
CA ILE A 170 -2.48 -17.11 1.21
C ILE A 170 -2.85 -17.83 -0.08
N SER A 171 -3.74 -17.21 -0.83
CA SER A 171 -4.16 -17.67 -2.15
C SER A 171 -4.61 -16.49 -3.03
N ILE A 172 -4.52 -16.68 -4.34
CA ILE A 172 -5.14 -15.79 -5.31
C ILE A 172 -6.47 -16.44 -5.67
N ASP A 173 -7.57 -15.86 -5.19
CA ASP A 173 -8.90 -16.47 -5.30
C ASP A 173 -9.28 -16.78 -6.74
N VAL A 174 -9.70 -18.03 -6.96
CA VAL A 174 -10.40 -18.46 -8.17
C VAL A 174 -11.85 -18.03 -8.01
N GLN A 175 -12.24 -16.86 -8.55
CA GLN A 175 -13.66 -16.51 -8.62
C GLN A 175 -14.34 -17.43 -9.64
N HIS A 176 -14.98 -18.51 -9.17
CA HIS A 176 -15.74 -19.42 -10.03
C HIS A 176 -17.04 -18.83 -10.59
N THR A 177 -17.44 -17.60 -10.21
CA THR A 177 -18.68 -16.96 -10.68
C THR A 177 -18.52 -15.46 -10.82
N ASN A 178 -18.12 -15.02 -12.01
CA ASN A 178 -18.62 -13.82 -12.70
C ASN A 178 -17.93 -13.75 -14.06
N MET A 179 -18.30 -14.71 -14.93
CA MET A 179 -18.26 -14.49 -16.37
C MET A 179 -19.12 -13.27 -16.64
N GLY A 180 -18.48 -12.15 -16.99
CA GLY A 180 -19.18 -10.95 -17.43
C GLY A 180 -20.13 -11.34 -18.56
N GLY A 181 -21.42 -11.26 -18.28
CA GLY A 181 -22.46 -11.62 -19.21
C GLY A 181 -23.75 -11.02 -18.68
N ALA A 182 -24.44 -10.30 -19.56
CA ALA A 182 -25.81 -9.86 -19.41
C ALA A 182 -26.73 -11.08 -19.21
N ALA A 183 -26.71 -11.66 -18.00
CA ALA A 183 -27.72 -12.61 -17.57
C ALA A 183 -28.92 -11.79 -17.11
N VAL A 184 -29.86 -11.66 -18.02
CA VAL A 184 -31.22 -11.19 -17.81
C VAL A 184 -31.76 -11.71 -16.47
N GLY A 185 -32.07 -10.79 -15.56
CA GLY A 185 -33.16 -10.98 -14.60
C GLY A 185 -32.92 -11.86 -13.36
N LYS A 186 -31.75 -11.87 -12.73
CA LYS A 186 -31.64 -12.40 -11.35
C LYS A 186 -31.22 -11.31 -10.35
N SER A 187 -32.23 -10.84 -9.63
CA SER A 187 -32.12 -9.89 -8.52
C SER A 187 -31.21 -10.44 -7.41
N LEU A 188 -30.36 -9.56 -6.86
CA LEU A 188 -29.58 -9.73 -5.62
C LEU A 188 -30.41 -10.18 -4.40
N SER A 189 -31.74 -10.15 -4.49
CA SER A 189 -32.67 -10.68 -3.47
C SER A 189 -32.73 -12.21 -3.36
N GLU A 190 -32.24 -12.98 -4.35
CA GLU A 190 -32.18 -14.45 -4.27
C GLU A 190 -30.97 -14.97 -3.45
N THR A 191 -30.05 -14.09 -3.05
CA THR A 191 -28.91 -14.40 -2.17
C THR A 191 -29.25 -14.33 -0.67
N LYS A 192 -30.54 -14.28 -0.30
CA LYS A 192 -30.95 -14.54 1.09
C LYS A 192 -30.90 -16.05 1.34
N ARG A 193 -29.86 -16.49 2.06
CA ARG A 193 -29.77 -17.83 2.66
C ARG A 193 -31.05 -18.16 3.43
N THR A 194 -31.97 -18.89 2.81
CA THR A 194 -33.16 -19.48 3.44
C THR A 194 -32.98 -20.96 3.76
N THR A 195 -31.86 -21.57 3.36
CA THR A 195 -31.51 -22.93 3.74
C THR A 195 -30.84 -22.95 5.12
N PRO A 196 -31.18 -23.92 5.99
CA PRO A 196 -30.45 -24.14 7.24
C PRO A 196 -28.95 -24.26 6.97
N LEU A 197 -28.12 -23.83 7.94
CA LEU A 197 -26.68 -24.07 7.89
C LEU A 197 -26.45 -25.57 7.65
N ALA A 198 -25.92 -25.93 6.48
CA ALA A 198 -25.56 -27.30 6.18
C ALA A 198 -24.64 -27.82 7.29
N SER A 199 -24.98 -28.98 7.87
CA SER A 199 -24.13 -29.62 8.85
C SER A 199 -22.78 -29.91 8.21
N ARG A 200 -21.71 -29.53 8.90
CA ARG A 200 -20.34 -29.67 8.41
C ARG A 200 -19.91 -31.14 8.60
N THR A 201 -20.43 -32.03 7.75
CA THR A 201 -20.15 -33.48 7.75
C THR A 201 -18.97 -33.86 6.86
N ALA A 202 -18.23 -32.89 6.32
CA ALA A 202 -17.00 -33.18 5.59
C ALA A 202 -15.97 -33.80 6.55
N PRO A 203 -15.38 -34.96 6.21
CA PRO A 203 -14.41 -35.62 7.07
C PRO A 203 -13.17 -34.71 7.24
N LEU A 204 -12.53 -34.78 8.43
CA LEU A 204 -11.28 -34.07 8.73
C LEU A 204 -10.12 -34.36 7.75
N SER A 205 -10.30 -35.34 6.86
CA SER A 205 -9.37 -35.76 5.82
C SER A 205 -9.44 -34.93 4.53
N SER A 206 -10.42 -34.03 4.34
CA SER A 206 -10.38 -33.07 3.23
C SER A 206 -9.45 -31.88 3.56
N ARG A 207 -8.23 -32.18 4.01
CA ARG A 207 -7.21 -31.15 4.28
C ARG A 207 -6.88 -30.50 2.94
N LEU A 208 -6.92 -29.18 2.90
CA LEU A 208 -6.42 -28.42 1.75
C LEU A 208 -4.96 -28.81 1.52
N ASP A 209 -4.65 -29.22 0.30
CA ASP A 209 -3.27 -29.52 -0.09
C ASP A 209 -2.47 -28.21 -0.10
N PRO A 210 -1.45 -28.05 0.78
CA PRO A 210 -0.64 -26.84 0.81
C PRO A 210 0.14 -26.59 -0.48
N GLN A 211 0.44 -27.65 -1.25
CA GLN A 211 1.14 -27.59 -2.54
C GLN A 211 0.23 -27.23 -3.71
N LYS A 212 -1.09 -27.38 -3.53
CA LYS A 212 -2.06 -27.05 -4.56
C LYS A 212 -2.24 -25.53 -4.64
N VAL A 213 -1.82 -24.95 -5.76
CA VAL A 213 -2.01 -23.54 -6.11
C VAL A 213 -2.64 -23.46 -7.50
N GLU A 214 -3.88 -22.97 -7.55
CA GLU A 214 -4.61 -22.71 -8.79
C GLU A 214 -4.84 -21.20 -8.91
N ILE A 215 -4.49 -20.63 -10.07
CA ILE A 215 -4.73 -19.22 -10.39
C ILE A 215 -5.62 -19.20 -11.63
N SER A 216 -6.76 -18.53 -11.55
CA SER A 216 -7.73 -18.52 -12.66
C SER A 216 -7.24 -17.72 -13.87
N ASP A 217 -7.60 -18.15 -15.07
CA ASP A 217 -7.36 -17.40 -16.31
C ASP A 217 -8.02 -16.02 -16.29
N ASP A 218 -9.21 -15.95 -15.69
CA ASP A 218 -9.96 -14.71 -15.52
C ASP A 218 -9.22 -13.68 -14.65
N TYR A 219 -8.46 -14.16 -13.66
CA TYR A 219 -7.57 -13.30 -12.87
C TYR A 219 -6.56 -12.61 -13.77
N PHE A 220 -5.78 -13.37 -14.56
CA PHE A 220 -4.79 -12.79 -15.47
C PHE A 220 -5.41 -11.80 -16.46
N ARG A 221 -6.58 -12.13 -17.02
CA ARG A 221 -7.31 -11.23 -17.92
C ARG A 221 -7.66 -9.89 -17.27
N LYS A 222 -8.10 -9.89 -16.02
CA LYS A 222 -8.61 -8.69 -15.32
C LYS A 222 -7.51 -7.86 -14.64
N VAL A 223 -6.40 -8.49 -14.29
CA VAL A 223 -5.35 -7.91 -13.42
C VAL A 223 -4.17 -7.34 -14.22
N THR A 224 -3.80 -7.98 -15.33
CA THR A 224 -2.57 -7.67 -16.09
C THR A 224 -2.54 -6.25 -16.61
N GLY A 225 -3.61 -5.80 -17.29
CA GLY A 225 -3.65 -4.48 -17.92
C GLY A 225 -3.45 -3.33 -16.94
N ARG A 226 -4.05 -3.42 -15.75
CA ARG A 226 -4.01 -2.35 -14.75
C ARG A 226 -2.65 -2.22 -14.07
N ARG A 227 -2.03 -3.35 -13.73
CA ARG A 227 -0.67 -3.35 -13.17
C ARG A 227 0.36 -2.88 -14.20
N ARG A 228 0.12 -3.17 -15.49
CA ARG A 228 0.91 -2.62 -16.59
C ARG A 228 0.78 -1.10 -16.65
N ASP A 229 -0.43 -0.54 -16.52
CA ASP A 229 -0.62 0.91 -16.51
C ASP A 229 0.06 1.59 -15.31
N TRP A 230 0.04 0.96 -14.13
CA TRP A 230 0.79 1.44 -12.96
C TRP A 230 2.30 1.40 -13.20
N ALA A 231 2.82 0.29 -13.76
CA ALA A 231 4.23 0.18 -14.08
C ALA A 231 4.67 1.22 -15.12
N ARG A 232 3.81 1.52 -16.11
CA ARG A 232 4.07 2.55 -17.11
C ARG A 232 4.04 3.95 -16.47
N SER A 233 3.09 4.22 -15.58
CA SER A 233 2.98 5.50 -14.83
C SER A 233 4.20 5.75 -13.92
N LEU A 234 4.77 4.67 -13.38
CA LEU A 234 6.01 4.70 -12.58
C LEU A 234 7.29 4.72 -13.44
N GLY A 235 7.20 4.58 -14.76
CA GLY A 235 8.37 4.53 -15.66
C GLY A 235 9.20 3.24 -15.58
N LEU A 236 8.59 2.15 -15.10
CA LEU A 236 9.26 0.85 -14.90
C LEU A 236 9.29 -0.01 -16.16
N ILE A 237 8.36 0.25 -17.08
CA ILE A 237 8.31 -0.36 -18.41
C ILE A 237 8.18 0.71 -19.48
N ASP A 238 8.67 0.41 -20.67
CA ASP A 238 8.48 1.25 -21.85
C ASP A 238 7.16 0.93 -22.58
N ASN A 239 6.96 1.55 -23.74
CA ASN A 239 5.77 1.35 -24.57
C ASN A 239 5.70 -0.07 -25.16
N ASP A 240 6.86 -0.71 -25.37
CA ASP A 240 7.00 -2.06 -25.89
C ASP A 240 6.92 -3.14 -24.79
N LEU A 241 6.62 -2.72 -23.55
CA LEU A 241 6.52 -3.55 -22.35
C LEU A 241 7.85 -4.15 -21.89
N ALA A 242 8.97 -3.66 -22.39
CA ALA A 242 10.28 -4.04 -21.89
C ALA A 242 10.58 -3.30 -20.58
N LEU A 243 11.35 -3.95 -19.70
CA LEU A 243 11.78 -3.35 -18.44
C LEU A 243 12.75 -2.21 -18.71
N THR A 244 12.47 -1.04 -18.11
CA THR A 244 13.42 0.07 -18.12
C THR A 244 14.55 -0.18 -17.13
N LYS A 245 15.61 0.64 -17.20
CA LYS A 245 16.68 0.63 -16.19
C LYS A 245 16.15 0.90 -14.77
N VAL A 246 15.06 1.66 -14.63
CA VAL A 246 14.41 1.93 -13.33
C VAL A 246 13.66 0.68 -12.88
N GLY A 247 12.90 0.04 -13.77
CA GLY A 247 12.22 -1.23 -13.50
C GLY A 247 13.17 -2.32 -13.00
N THR A 248 14.31 -2.51 -13.69
CA THR A 248 15.33 -3.48 -13.27
C THR A 248 15.93 -3.14 -11.91
N THR A 249 16.26 -1.87 -11.66
CA THR A 249 16.81 -1.45 -10.36
C THR A 249 15.80 -1.65 -9.23
N LEU A 250 14.53 -1.30 -9.42
CA LEU A 250 13.47 -1.57 -8.43
C LEU A 250 13.39 -3.06 -8.07
N LEU A 251 13.38 -3.95 -9.07
CA LEU A 251 13.34 -5.39 -8.83
C LEU A 251 14.58 -5.87 -8.05
N SER A 252 15.77 -5.41 -8.42
CA SER A 252 17.02 -5.75 -7.71
C SER A 252 17.02 -5.27 -6.26
N CYS A 253 16.58 -4.02 -6.01
CA CYS A 253 16.48 -3.47 -4.65
C CYS A 253 15.54 -4.31 -3.78
N PHE A 254 14.36 -4.67 -4.30
CA PHE A 254 13.40 -5.50 -3.56
C PHE A 254 13.87 -6.94 -3.36
N ARG A 255 14.53 -7.55 -4.36
CA ARG A 255 15.11 -8.89 -4.19
C ARG A 255 16.17 -8.91 -3.10
N ARG A 256 17.06 -7.92 -3.10
CA ARG A 256 18.08 -7.76 -2.05
C ARG A 256 17.45 -7.53 -0.68
N ALA A 257 16.49 -6.61 -0.57
CA ALA A 257 15.82 -6.29 0.70
C ALA A 257 15.03 -7.48 1.27
N MET A 258 14.43 -8.30 0.41
CA MET A 258 13.60 -9.45 0.80
C MET A 258 14.40 -10.76 0.92
N GLY A 259 15.67 -10.79 0.51
CA GLY A 259 16.49 -12.00 0.47
C GLY A 259 16.01 -13.02 -0.58
N CYS A 260 15.45 -12.55 -1.69
CA CYS A 260 15.00 -13.39 -2.80
C CYS A 260 16.14 -13.66 -3.79
N SER A 261 16.08 -14.77 -4.53
CA SER A 261 17.03 -15.05 -5.61
C SER A 261 16.79 -14.17 -6.84
N ASP A 262 17.84 -13.97 -7.64
CA ASP A 262 17.81 -13.06 -8.80
C ASP A 262 16.81 -13.48 -9.89
N ASP A 263 16.54 -14.76 -10.06
CA ASP A 263 15.54 -15.27 -11.02
C ASP A 263 14.29 -15.83 -10.34
N GLY A 264 14.21 -15.73 -9.01
CA GLY A 264 13.15 -16.31 -8.22
C GLY A 264 11.89 -15.44 -8.10
N PRO A 265 10.85 -16.00 -7.47
CA PRO A 265 9.69 -15.24 -7.06
C PRO A 265 10.09 -14.15 -6.06
N ILE A 266 9.49 -12.97 -6.21
CA ILE A 266 9.63 -11.89 -5.23
C ILE A 266 8.58 -12.11 -4.16
N THR A 267 9.02 -12.25 -2.91
CA THR A 267 8.16 -12.57 -1.77
C THR A 267 8.14 -11.38 -0.82
N CYS A 268 7.11 -10.52 -0.89
CA CYS A 268 7.03 -9.33 -0.06
C CYS A 268 6.48 -9.68 1.33
N TRP A 269 7.31 -9.56 2.36
CA TRP A 269 6.88 -9.83 3.72
C TRP A 269 6.15 -8.65 4.36
N PRO A 270 5.23 -8.90 5.32
CA PRO A 270 4.66 -7.84 6.14
C PRO A 270 5.75 -7.04 6.87
N LEU A 271 5.46 -5.78 7.20
CA LEU A 271 6.40 -4.96 7.98
C LEU A 271 6.56 -5.56 9.38
N SER A 272 7.68 -5.29 10.05
CA SER A 272 7.96 -5.82 11.39
C SER A 272 6.81 -5.52 12.39
N LEU A 273 6.26 -4.31 12.34
CA LEU A 273 5.11 -3.91 13.16
C LEU A 273 3.85 -4.76 12.90
N ASP A 274 3.61 -5.13 11.64
CA ASP A 274 2.47 -5.97 11.27
C ASP A 274 2.62 -7.38 11.84
N LEU A 275 3.83 -7.92 11.84
CA LEU A 275 4.16 -9.23 12.40
C LEU A 275 4.05 -9.23 13.92
N GLU A 276 4.50 -8.16 14.59
CA GLU A 276 4.37 -7.98 16.04
C GLU A 276 2.90 -8.02 16.50
N ARG A 277 1.98 -7.42 15.75
CA ARG A 277 0.52 -7.48 16.02
C ARG A 277 -0.04 -8.88 15.94
N LEU A 278 0.57 -9.73 15.11
CA LEU A 278 0.22 -11.14 14.99
C LEU A 278 0.99 -12.04 15.97
N HIS A 279 1.81 -11.45 16.84
CA HIS A 279 2.73 -12.16 17.74
C HIS A 279 3.67 -13.12 16.99
N LEU A 280 4.03 -12.77 15.75
CA LEU A 280 4.99 -13.47 14.92
C LEU A 280 6.30 -12.68 14.89
N LEU A 281 7.42 -13.40 15.06
CA LEU A 281 8.74 -12.80 14.97
C LEU A 281 9.35 -13.16 13.61
N PRO A 282 9.95 -12.19 12.88
CA PRO A 282 10.64 -12.44 11.61
C PRO A 282 11.63 -13.61 11.67
N GLU A 283 12.38 -13.74 12.76
CA GLU A 283 13.38 -14.80 12.94
C GLU A 283 12.76 -16.19 12.91
N LYS A 284 11.55 -16.35 13.48
CA LYS A 284 10.84 -17.64 13.51
C LYS A 284 10.39 -18.07 12.12
N LEU A 285 10.16 -17.11 11.23
CA LEU A 285 9.81 -17.35 9.82
C LEU A 285 11.05 -17.37 8.91
N SER A 286 12.23 -17.11 9.47
CA SER A 286 13.51 -16.94 8.76
C SER A 286 13.44 -15.84 7.67
N ILE A 287 12.68 -14.78 7.91
CA ILE A 287 12.48 -13.66 6.99
C ILE A 287 13.23 -12.41 7.48
N PRO A 288 13.60 -11.48 6.58
CA PRO A 288 14.24 -10.23 6.99
C PRO A 288 13.31 -9.36 7.86
N ARG A 289 13.92 -8.59 8.76
CA ARG A 289 13.23 -7.50 9.47
C ARG A 289 13.15 -6.29 8.54
N ILE A 290 11.95 -5.80 8.29
CA ILE A 290 11.71 -4.64 7.42
C ILE A 290 10.82 -3.65 8.16
N SER A 291 11.39 -2.50 8.51
CA SER A 291 10.64 -1.36 9.04
C SER A 291 9.98 -0.55 7.92
N LEU A 292 9.09 0.38 8.27
CA LEU A 292 8.54 1.31 7.28
C LEU A 292 9.64 2.14 6.61
N TRP A 293 10.66 2.53 7.38
CA TRP A 293 11.80 3.29 6.88
C TRP A 293 12.61 2.50 5.84
N ASP A 294 12.90 1.23 6.12
CA ASP A 294 13.63 0.36 5.19
C ASP A 294 12.87 0.20 3.86
N HIS A 295 11.54 0.07 3.94
CA HIS A 295 10.67 0.03 2.77
C HIS A 295 10.73 1.34 1.98
N ILE A 296 10.60 2.50 2.65
CA ILE A 296 10.69 3.82 2.03
C ILE A 296 12.03 4.00 1.30
N CYS A 297 13.14 3.66 1.95
CA CYS A 297 14.48 3.73 1.36
C CYS A 297 14.61 2.78 0.15
N THR A 298 14.11 1.55 0.26
CA THR A 298 14.13 0.57 -0.84
C THR A 298 13.36 1.07 -2.07
N VAL A 299 12.20 1.70 -1.87
CA VAL A 299 11.40 2.27 -2.96
C VAL A 299 12.12 3.47 -3.59
N ARG A 300 12.67 4.36 -2.77
CA ARG A 300 13.42 5.54 -3.25
C ARG A 300 14.60 5.14 -4.11
N GLU A 301 15.43 4.22 -3.62
CA GLU A 301 16.59 3.68 -4.34
C GLU A 301 16.13 2.97 -5.63
N GLY A 302 15.10 2.12 -5.52
CA GLY A 302 14.55 1.37 -6.63
C GLY A 302 14.01 2.24 -7.78
N LEU A 303 13.37 3.36 -7.44
CA LEU A 303 12.87 4.35 -8.39
C LEU A 303 13.93 5.34 -8.87
N LYS A 304 15.20 5.19 -8.43
CA LYS A 304 16.33 6.06 -8.78
C LYS A 304 16.11 7.53 -8.44
N PHE A 305 15.48 7.80 -7.31
CA PHE A 305 15.33 9.16 -6.79
C PHE A 305 16.49 9.60 -5.87
N ASP A 306 17.62 8.90 -5.94
CA ASP A 306 18.81 9.26 -5.18
C ASP A 306 19.53 10.45 -5.82
N ALA A 307 19.62 11.55 -5.06
CA ALA A 307 20.46 12.68 -5.42
C ALA A 307 21.93 12.39 -5.05
N ALA A 308 22.85 12.88 -5.87
CA ALA A 308 24.28 12.81 -5.56
C ALA A 308 24.65 13.76 -4.40
N GLY A 309 25.53 13.32 -3.50
CA GLY A 309 26.09 14.13 -2.40
C GLY A 309 25.83 13.54 -1.01
N THR A 310 26.42 14.17 0.00
CA THR A 310 26.26 13.82 1.42
C THR A 310 25.71 15.01 2.20
N THR A 311 24.69 14.79 3.03
CA THR A 311 24.16 15.83 3.92
C THR A 311 25.03 15.90 5.18
N GLU A 312 25.51 17.09 5.55
CA GLU A 312 26.20 17.28 6.84
C GLU A 312 25.23 17.08 8.01
N ALA A 313 25.60 16.25 8.99
CA ALA A 313 24.69 15.76 10.03
C ALA A 313 24.07 16.86 10.93
N GLY A 314 24.81 17.93 11.23
CA GLY A 314 24.32 19.04 12.07
C GLY A 314 23.29 19.92 11.34
N SER A 315 23.57 20.26 10.08
CA SER A 315 22.66 21.04 9.22
C SER A 315 21.37 20.26 8.92
N ALA A 316 21.50 18.94 8.71
CA ALA A 316 20.38 18.04 8.45
C ALA A 316 19.35 18.02 9.59
N THR A 317 19.80 17.98 10.85
CA THR A 317 18.89 17.88 12.00
C THR A 317 17.99 19.12 12.13
N GLN A 318 18.57 20.31 11.99
CA GLN A 318 17.82 21.56 12.05
C GLN A 318 16.86 21.71 10.85
N GLU A 319 17.31 21.36 9.64
CA GLU A 319 16.47 21.39 8.44
C GLU A 319 15.25 20.47 8.58
N VAL A 320 15.46 19.23 9.03
CA VAL A 320 14.39 18.25 9.27
C VAL A 320 13.41 18.75 10.34
N PHE A 321 13.91 19.37 11.41
CA PHE A 321 13.06 19.96 12.45
C PHE A 321 12.20 21.12 11.92
N THR A 322 12.79 22.06 11.18
CA THR A 322 12.02 23.16 10.56
C THR A 322 11.00 22.65 9.55
N GLN A 323 11.34 21.61 8.77
CA GLN A 323 10.37 20.96 7.89
C GLN A 323 9.23 20.31 8.68
N PHE A 324 9.54 19.66 9.80
CA PHE A 324 8.54 19.10 10.71
C PHE A 324 7.59 20.17 11.27
N GLU A 325 8.10 21.30 11.73
CA GLU A 325 7.28 22.41 12.23
C GLU A 325 6.30 22.91 11.17
N SER A 326 6.79 23.13 9.94
CA SER A 326 5.96 23.55 8.80
C SER A 326 4.87 22.52 8.49
N MET A 327 5.25 21.26 8.33
CA MET A 327 4.32 20.17 8.01
C MET A 327 3.32 19.92 9.14
N TYR A 328 3.72 20.06 10.40
CA TYR A 328 2.83 19.95 11.56
C TYR A 328 1.76 21.05 11.56
N ALA A 329 2.14 22.30 11.27
CA ALA A 329 1.20 23.39 11.14
C ALA A 329 0.22 23.16 9.98
N SER A 330 0.70 22.69 8.82
CA SER A 330 -0.13 22.34 7.66
C SER A 330 -1.07 21.17 7.96
N TYR A 331 -0.60 20.12 8.63
CA TYR A 331 -1.38 18.94 8.98
C TYR A 331 -2.58 19.27 9.89
N ARG A 332 -2.38 20.18 10.85
CA ARG A 332 -3.46 20.67 11.74
C ARG A 332 -4.49 21.53 11.01
N ARG A 333 -4.06 22.31 10.01
CA ARG A 333 -4.96 23.13 9.18
C ARG A 333 -5.80 22.28 8.23
N LEU A 334 -5.26 21.14 7.79
CA LEU A 334 -6.00 20.13 7.03
C LEU A 334 -7.03 19.44 7.94
N CYS A 335 -8.26 19.26 7.46
CA CYS A 335 -9.41 18.70 8.20
C CYS A 335 -9.71 19.39 9.56
N PRO A 336 -10.17 20.66 9.57
CA PRO A 336 -10.44 21.42 10.80
C PRO A 336 -11.40 20.73 11.77
N LYS A 337 -12.39 19.97 11.26
CA LYS A 337 -13.34 19.20 12.06
C LYS A 337 -12.66 18.14 12.96
N ARG A 338 -11.41 17.78 12.66
CA ARG A 338 -10.60 16.80 13.39
C ARG A 338 -9.35 17.41 14.01
N ASP A 339 -9.21 18.73 14.10
CA ASP A 339 -8.01 19.39 14.67
C ASP A 339 -7.71 18.88 16.09
N LEU A 340 -8.75 18.64 16.91
CA LEU A 340 -8.58 18.06 18.26
C LEU A 340 -7.97 16.65 18.26
N LEU A 341 -8.16 15.88 17.18
CA LEU A 341 -7.60 14.54 16.99
C LEU A 341 -6.23 14.58 16.28
N ARG A 342 -5.84 15.71 15.67
CA ARG A 342 -4.60 15.91 14.93
C ARG A 342 -3.50 16.54 15.78
N ARG A 343 -3.37 16.07 17.03
CA ARG A 343 -2.29 16.50 17.94
C ARG A 343 -0.95 15.83 17.65
N GLU A 344 -0.97 14.72 16.93
CA GLU A 344 0.22 13.96 16.58
C GLU A 344 0.14 13.56 15.10
N ILE A 345 1.26 13.64 14.39
CA ILE A 345 1.40 13.13 13.02
C ILE A 345 1.87 11.67 13.11
N PRO A 346 1.21 10.72 12.44
CA PRO A 346 1.76 9.37 12.29
C PRO A 346 3.10 9.41 11.56
N ILE A 347 4.13 8.72 12.06
CA ILE A 347 5.49 8.81 11.51
C ILE A 347 5.54 8.46 10.02
N GLY A 348 4.69 7.54 9.57
CA GLY A 348 4.58 7.17 8.16
C GLY A 348 4.10 8.31 7.27
N VAL A 349 3.20 9.17 7.76
CA VAL A 349 2.76 10.37 7.02
C VAL A 349 3.94 11.32 6.84
N PHE A 350 4.66 11.59 7.93
CA PHE A 350 5.80 12.50 7.95
C PHE A 350 6.95 12.00 7.08
N PHE A 351 7.38 10.75 7.24
CA PHE A 351 8.48 10.18 6.44
C PHE A 351 8.18 10.20 4.94
N HIS A 352 6.97 9.82 4.52
CA HIS A 352 6.61 9.89 3.11
C HIS A 352 6.62 11.33 2.59
N ALA A 353 6.02 12.26 3.32
CA ALA A 353 5.94 13.67 2.90
C ALA A 353 7.33 14.32 2.81
N VAL A 354 8.18 14.12 3.82
CA VAL A 354 9.54 14.69 3.84
C VAL A 354 10.40 14.08 2.75
N VAL A 355 10.43 12.74 2.62
CA VAL A 355 11.21 12.09 1.56
C VAL A 355 10.76 12.58 0.19
N ALA A 356 9.45 12.71 -0.03
CA ALA A 356 8.92 13.26 -1.28
C ALA A 356 9.39 14.70 -1.55
N CYS A 357 9.46 15.55 -0.53
CA CYS A 357 10.01 16.91 -0.65
C CYS A 357 11.52 16.91 -0.99
N TYR A 358 12.30 16.01 -0.40
CA TYR A 358 13.73 15.86 -0.73
C TYR A 358 13.93 15.36 -2.16
N ILE A 359 13.09 14.42 -2.61
CA ILE A 359 13.07 13.94 -4.01
C ILE A 359 12.74 15.08 -4.96
N ALA A 360 11.65 15.80 -4.71
CA ALA A 360 11.20 16.95 -5.48
C ALA A 360 12.28 18.02 -5.63
N LYS A 361 13.06 18.26 -4.57
CA LYS A 361 14.15 19.25 -4.54
C LYS A 361 15.50 18.69 -5.01
N CYS A 362 15.57 17.43 -5.44
CA CYS A 362 16.80 16.72 -5.81
C CYS A 362 17.91 16.83 -4.74
N ARG A 363 17.54 16.68 -3.46
CA ARG A 363 18.46 16.79 -2.32
C ARG A 363 18.85 15.42 -1.74
N PRO A 364 20.07 15.30 -1.19
CA PRO A 364 20.46 14.09 -0.45
C PRO A 364 19.56 13.93 0.78
N LEU A 365 19.02 12.73 0.95
CA LEU A 365 18.10 12.41 2.04
C LEU A 365 18.91 12.16 3.33
N PRO A 366 18.69 12.92 4.41
CA PRO A 366 19.28 12.60 5.70
C PRO A 366 18.64 11.35 6.30
N ASP A 367 19.32 10.71 7.27
CA ASP A 367 18.75 9.59 8.03
C ASP A 367 17.64 10.09 8.98
N LEU A 368 16.44 10.24 8.43
CA LEU A 368 15.29 10.78 9.15
C LEU A 368 14.99 9.97 10.42
N ARG A 369 15.21 8.66 10.42
CA ARG A 369 14.95 7.83 11.59
C ARG A 369 15.86 8.22 12.74
N SER A 370 17.17 8.19 12.52
CA SER A 370 18.16 8.56 13.54
C SER A 370 18.01 10.01 13.98
N THR A 371 17.70 10.91 13.03
CA THR A 371 17.43 12.34 13.34
C THR A 371 16.22 12.50 14.25
N MET A 372 15.12 11.80 13.99
CA MET A 372 13.91 11.90 14.82
C MET A 372 14.10 11.26 16.20
N GLU A 373 14.83 10.15 16.29
CA GLU A 373 15.20 9.52 17.57
C GLU A 373 16.09 10.47 18.41
N ALA A 374 17.04 11.17 17.78
CA ALA A 374 17.88 12.16 18.44
C ALA A 374 17.05 13.37 18.94
N LEU A 375 16.20 13.94 18.09
CA LEU A 375 15.32 15.07 18.45
C LEU A 375 14.34 14.72 19.59
N GLY A 376 13.90 13.46 19.69
CA GLY A 376 13.02 12.98 20.75
C GLY A 376 13.72 12.60 22.06
N SER A 377 15.00 12.23 22.01
CA SER A 377 15.78 11.79 23.18
C SER A 377 16.46 12.95 23.92
N ASP A 378 16.60 14.11 23.27
CA ASP A 378 17.26 15.25 23.89
C ASP A 378 16.45 15.77 25.09
N SER A 379 17.14 16.14 26.16
CA SER A 379 16.51 16.58 27.43
C SER A 379 15.85 17.96 27.32
N SER A 380 16.20 18.71 26.28
CA SER A 380 15.55 19.92 25.75
C SER A 380 14.44 19.65 24.74
N GLY A 381 14.24 18.38 24.35
CA GLY A 381 13.72 17.96 23.05
C GLY A 381 12.51 18.73 22.56
N SER A 382 12.61 19.32 21.37
CA SER A 382 11.56 20.14 20.74
C SER A 382 10.37 19.31 20.24
N ILE A 383 10.52 17.99 20.17
CA ILE A 383 9.48 17.05 19.74
C ILE A 383 9.21 15.96 20.78
N ILE A 384 8.03 15.36 20.69
CA ILE A 384 7.65 14.16 21.42
C ILE A 384 7.52 13.01 20.41
N TYR A 385 8.36 11.99 20.56
CA TYR A 385 8.30 10.76 19.78
C TYR A 385 7.64 9.65 20.61
N ARG A 386 6.54 9.07 20.12
CA ARG A 386 5.78 8.02 20.83
C ARG A 386 5.63 6.79 19.98
N ASN A 387 6.07 5.64 20.49
CA ASN A 387 5.78 4.37 19.83
C ASN A 387 4.27 4.12 19.85
N SER A 388 3.72 3.70 18.71
CA SER A 388 2.30 3.38 18.59
C SER A 388 2.11 1.99 18.01
N LYS A 389 1.17 1.25 18.61
CA LYS A 389 0.81 -0.09 18.13
C LYS A 389 0.13 -0.03 16.75
N ASN A 390 -0.40 1.13 16.34
CA ASN A 390 -1.19 1.30 15.12
C ASN A 390 -0.42 1.94 13.96
N PHE A 391 0.56 2.79 14.28
CA PHE A 391 1.43 3.48 13.33
C PHE A 391 2.78 3.48 14.00
N GLU A 392 3.79 2.80 13.45
CA GLU A 392 5.11 2.51 14.07
C GLU A 392 5.55 3.49 15.17
N ALA A 393 5.45 4.80 14.88
CA ALA A 393 5.38 5.85 15.88
C ALA A 393 4.42 6.98 15.50
N THR A 394 4.18 7.89 16.45
CA THR A 394 3.59 9.21 16.25
C THR A 394 4.53 10.28 16.77
N ILE A 395 4.46 11.47 16.17
CA ILE A 395 5.31 12.63 16.51
C ILE A 395 4.47 13.88 16.74
N SER A 396 4.83 14.69 17.72
CA SER A 396 4.21 16.00 17.98
C SER A 396 5.24 17.02 18.43
N LEU A 397 4.91 18.31 18.35
CA LEU A 397 5.68 19.35 19.01
C LEU A 397 5.53 19.24 20.54
N ARG A 398 6.60 19.54 21.26
CA ARG A 398 6.54 19.71 22.71
C ARG A 398 6.02 21.12 23.01
N ALA A 399 5.04 21.20 23.90
CA ALA A 399 4.39 22.46 24.27
C ALA A 399 5.28 23.32 25.18
#